data_AF-A0A945AG21-F1
#
_entry.id   AF-A0A945AG21-F1
#
_cell.length_a   1.000
_cell.length_b   1.000
_cell.length_c   1.000
_cell.angle_alpha   90.00
_cell.angle_beta   90.00
_cell.angle_gamma   90.00
#
_symmetry.space_group_name_H-M   'P 1'
#
loop_
_entity.id
_entity.type
_entity.pdbx_description
1 polymer ?
#
loop_
_entity_poly.entity_id
_entity_poly.type
_entity_poly.pdbx_seq_one_letter_code
_entity_poly.pdbx_strand_id
1 'polypeptide(L)'
;MRTILSQNTTDENRDRGYNTLRAQYPTWEKVMRASPQKVQDAIKVAGLAKQKGPTMQNVLKWVHKEQGTLSLDFLKEIDTDEAITLLVQHKGIGLKTAYIVLAFACNQDLCAVDTHVYRT
;
A
#
# COMPACT_ATOMS: atom_id res chain seq x y z
N MET A 1 -1.52 3.24 -0.84
CA MET A 1 -2.77 2.82 -1.52
C MET A 1 -2.74 2.95 -3.03
N ARG A 2 -2.38 4.12 -3.59
CA ARG A 2 -2.25 4.29 -5.05
C ARG A 2 -1.31 3.26 -5.70
N THR A 3 -0.21 2.91 -5.03
CA THR A 3 0.73 1.87 -5.46
C THR A 3 0.10 0.48 -5.61
N ILE A 4 -0.81 0.10 -4.70
CA ILE A 4 -1.53 -1.18 -4.81
C ILE A 4 -2.52 -1.11 -5.98
N LEU A 5 -3.21 0.03 -6.13
CA LEU A 5 -4.15 0.24 -7.22
C LEU A 5 -3.48 0.25 -8.60
N SER A 6 -2.25 0.73 -8.72
CA SER A 6 -1.51 0.81 -10.00
C SER A 6 -1.01 -0.54 -10.52
N GLN A 7 -1.05 -1.61 -9.73
CA GLN A 7 -0.61 -2.94 -10.18
C GLN A 7 -1.50 -3.44 -11.34
N ASN A 8 -0.94 -3.74 -12.50
CA ASN A 8 -1.66 -4.26 -13.67
C ASN A 8 -2.89 -3.44 -14.08
N THR A 9 -2.76 -2.11 -14.12
CA THR A 9 -3.81 -1.20 -14.61
C THR A 9 -3.21 0.07 -15.21
N THR A 10 -4.03 0.88 -15.86
CA THR A 10 -3.63 2.20 -16.38
C THR A 10 -3.76 3.27 -15.30
N ASP A 11 -3.01 4.37 -15.44
CA ASP A 11 -3.07 5.48 -14.48
C ASP A 11 -4.47 6.10 -14.37
N GLU A 12 -5.19 6.24 -15.48
CA GLU A 12 -6.58 6.70 -15.46
C GLU A 12 -7.49 5.76 -14.67
N ASN A 13 -7.36 4.44 -14.85
CA ASN A 13 -8.18 3.48 -14.10
C ASN A 13 -7.81 3.41 -12.63
N ARG A 14 -6.52 3.52 -12.30
CA ARG A 14 -6.01 3.68 -10.93
C ARG A 14 -6.65 4.90 -10.27
N ASP A 15 -6.61 6.05 -10.92
CA ASP A 15 -7.08 7.31 -10.34
C ASP A 15 -8.60 7.35 -10.24
N ARG A 16 -9.33 6.84 -11.23
CA ARG A 16 -10.79 6.64 -11.14
C ARG A 16 -11.17 5.71 -9.99
N GLY A 17 -10.48 4.58 -9.82
CA GLY A 17 -10.71 3.67 -8.70
C GLY A 17 -10.39 4.30 -7.34
N TYR A 18 -9.27 5.03 -7.26
CA TYR A 18 -8.89 5.76 -6.04
C TYR A 18 -9.93 6.83 -5.68
N ASN A 19 -10.32 7.67 -6.64
CA ASN A 19 -11.27 8.76 -6.43
C ASN A 19 -12.64 8.21 -6.01
N THR A 20 -13.11 7.13 -6.65
CA THR A 20 -14.36 6.44 -6.29
C THR A 20 -14.30 5.93 -4.85
N LEU A 21 -13.21 5.25 -4.48
CA LEU A 21 -13.01 4.74 -3.13
C LEU A 21 -13.01 5.88 -2.09
N ARG A 22 -12.31 6.99 -2.36
CA ARG A 22 -12.21 8.13 -1.43
C ARG A 22 -13.50 8.94 -1.32
N ALA A 23 -14.28 9.02 -2.39
CA ALA A 23 -15.60 9.64 -2.37
C ALA A 23 -16.58 8.82 -1.49
N GLN A 24 -16.57 7.49 -1.61
CA GLN A 24 -17.40 6.61 -0.78
C GLN A 24 -16.90 6.48 0.66
N TYR A 25 -15.57 6.51 0.85
CA TYR A 25 -14.91 6.35 2.15
C TYR A 25 -13.93 7.51 2.39
N PRO A 26 -14.41 8.62 2.96
CA PRO A 26 -13.59 9.82 3.19
C PRO A 26 -12.41 9.63 4.14
N THR A 27 -12.37 8.54 4.92
CA THR A 27 -11.24 8.22 5.82
C THR A 27 -10.76 6.78 5.61
N TRP A 28 -9.51 6.52 5.94
CA TRP A 28 -8.94 5.18 5.76
C TRP A 28 -9.50 4.18 6.77
N GLU A 29 -9.92 4.63 7.95
CA GLU A 29 -10.61 3.82 8.95
C GLU A 29 -11.93 3.30 8.40
N LYS A 30 -12.64 4.12 7.62
CA LYS A 30 -13.87 3.69 6.93
C LYS A 30 -13.58 2.61 5.90
N VAL A 31 -12.49 2.73 5.11
CA VAL A 31 -12.06 1.67 4.18
C VAL A 31 -11.69 0.39 4.93
N MET A 32 -10.95 0.52 6.04
CA MET A 32 -10.51 -0.60 6.87
C MET A 32 -11.68 -1.40 7.46
N ARG A 33 -12.75 -0.70 7.88
CA ARG A 33 -13.95 -1.28 8.51
C ARG A 33 -15.06 -1.65 7.52
N ALA A 34 -14.97 -1.18 6.28
CA ALA A 34 -15.96 -1.48 5.24
C ALA A 34 -16.01 -2.98 4.91
N SER A 35 -17.14 -3.44 4.37
CA SER A 35 -17.22 -4.81 3.88
C SER A 35 -16.24 -5.02 2.71
N PRO A 36 -15.53 -6.16 2.66
CA PRO A 36 -14.56 -6.42 1.58
C PRO A 36 -15.18 -6.29 0.19
N GLN A 37 -16.43 -6.74 0.02
CA GLN A 37 -17.14 -6.66 -1.25
C GLN A 37 -17.33 -5.20 -1.70
N LYS A 38 -17.76 -4.30 -0.81
CA LYS A 38 -17.95 -2.89 -1.18
C LYS A 38 -16.65 -2.18 -1.53
N VAL A 39 -15.55 -2.51 -0.86
CA VAL A 39 -14.22 -1.98 -1.22
C VAL A 39 -13.82 -2.49 -2.61
N GLN A 40 -14.04 -3.77 -2.90
CA GLN A 40 -13.76 -4.36 -4.22
C GLN A 40 -14.60 -3.70 -5.32
N ASP A 41 -15.88 -3.47 -5.07
CA ASP A 41 -16.77 -2.81 -6.03
C ASP A 41 -16.32 -1.37 -6.33
N ALA A 42 -15.91 -0.62 -5.30
CA ALA A 42 -15.43 0.75 -5.44
C ALA A 42 -14.15 0.85 -6.31
N ILE A 43 -13.30 -0.17 -6.28
CA ILE A 43 -12.02 -0.20 -7.02
C ILE A 43 -12.09 -1.07 -8.28
N LYS A 44 -13.27 -1.57 -8.66
CA LYS A 44 -13.44 -2.53 -9.76
C LYS A 44 -12.81 -2.07 -11.07
N VAL A 45 -12.91 -0.77 -11.37
CA VAL A 45 -12.32 -0.15 -12.57
C VAL A 45 -10.79 -0.26 -12.61
N ALA A 46 -10.12 -0.33 -11.46
CA ALA A 46 -8.67 -0.47 -11.37
C ALA A 46 -8.19 -1.92 -11.63
N GLY A 47 -9.09 -2.87 -11.91
CA GLY A 47 -8.73 -4.27 -12.19
C GLY A 47 -8.22 -5.02 -10.95
N LEU A 48 -8.28 -6.36 -10.99
CA LEU A 48 -7.82 -7.25 -9.89
C LEU A 48 -8.43 -6.91 -8.51
N ALA A 49 -9.65 -6.37 -8.46
CA ALA A 49 -10.27 -5.88 -7.23
C ALA A 49 -10.33 -6.96 -6.13
N LYS A 50 -10.62 -8.22 -6.49
CA LYS A 50 -10.64 -9.36 -5.55
C LYS A 50 -9.31 -9.58 -4.82
N GLN A 51 -8.19 -9.18 -5.41
CA GLN A 51 -6.86 -9.24 -4.80
C GLN A 51 -6.52 -7.92 -4.09
N LYS A 52 -6.71 -6.79 -4.77
CA LYS A 52 -6.33 -5.46 -4.27
C LYS A 52 -7.14 -5.04 -3.04
N GLY A 53 -8.45 -5.28 -3.03
CA GLY A 53 -9.35 -4.87 -1.94
C GLY A 53 -8.93 -5.46 -0.59
N PRO A 54 -8.84 -6.80 -0.46
CA PRO A 54 -8.33 -7.43 0.75
C PRO A 54 -6.91 -7.00 1.12
N THR A 55 -6.01 -6.86 0.14
CA THR A 55 -4.63 -6.39 0.38
C THR A 55 -4.63 -5.01 1.04
N MET A 56 -5.40 -4.06 0.51
CA MET A 56 -5.51 -2.71 1.07
C MET A 56 -6.04 -2.74 2.50
N GLN A 57 -7.10 -3.50 2.76
CA GLN A 57 -7.68 -3.59 4.11
C GLN A 57 -6.73 -4.28 5.10
N ASN A 58 -5.98 -5.29 4.66
CA ASN A 58 -5.00 -5.99 5.51
C ASN A 58 -3.86 -5.06 5.93
N VAL A 59 -3.31 -4.28 4.98
CA VAL A 59 -2.28 -3.29 5.28
C VAL A 59 -2.82 -2.23 6.25
N LEU A 60 -4.02 -1.71 6.04
CA LEU A 60 -4.62 -0.74 6.97
C LEU A 60 -4.78 -1.30 8.39
N LYS A 61 -5.27 -2.54 8.52
CA LYS A 61 -5.43 -3.21 9.82
C LYS A 61 -4.10 -3.43 10.51
N TRP A 62 -3.08 -3.82 9.77
CA TRP A 62 -1.73 -3.99 10.31
C TRP A 62 -1.17 -2.65 10.81
N VAL A 63 -1.16 -1.60 9.99
CA VAL A 63 -0.67 -0.28 10.40
C VAL A 63 -1.41 0.22 11.65
N HIS A 64 -2.73 0.09 11.68
CA HIS A 64 -3.52 0.49 12.84
C HIS A 64 -3.18 -0.31 14.10
N LYS A 65 -2.87 -1.60 13.96
CA LYS A 65 -2.48 -2.46 15.07
C LYS A 65 -1.10 -2.06 15.63
N GLU A 66 -0.14 -1.75 14.76
CA GLU A 66 1.22 -1.40 15.17
C GLU A 66 1.32 0.02 15.75
N GLN A 67 0.60 0.99 15.19
CA GLN A 67 0.80 2.41 15.51
C GLN A 67 -0.41 3.09 16.17
N GLY A 68 -1.57 2.44 16.22
CA GLY A 68 -2.84 3.07 16.65
C GLY A 68 -3.39 4.12 15.68
N THR A 69 -2.59 4.57 14.71
CA THR A 69 -2.95 5.52 13.66
C THR A 69 -2.74 4.89 12.27
N LEU A 70 -3.30 5.50 11.22
CA LEU A 70 -3.12 5.02 9.83
C LEU A 70 -2.03 5.80 9.11
N SER A 71 -0.84 5.84 9.71
CA SER A 71 0.38 6.41 9.12
C SER A 71 1.49 5.39 8.99
N LEU A 72 2.28 5.51 7.92
CA LEU A 72 3.50 4.72 7.69
C LEU A 72 4.76 5.43 8.18
N ASP A 73 4.63 6.57 8.88
CA ASP A 73 5.79 7.38 9.30
C ASP A 73 6.80 6.60 10.16
N PHE A 74 6.35 5.62 10.95
CA PHE A 74 7.24 4.76 11.72
C PHE A 74 8.23 3.96 10.87
N LEU A 75 7.91 3.70 9.59
CA LEU A 75 8.84 3.03 8.67
C LEU A 75 10.06 3.89 8.34
N LYS A 76 10.00 5.21 8.59
CA LYS A 76 11.12 6.14 8.37
C LYS A 76 12.22 5.97 9.42
N GLU A 77 11.86 5.48 10.59
CA GLU A 77 12.73 5.39 11.77
C GLU A 77 13.40 4.01 11.92
N ILE A 78 13.05 3.05 11.06
CA ILE A 78 13.64 1.71 11.03
C ILE A 78 14.51 1.52 9.79
N ASP A 79 15.38 0.51 9.84
CA ASP A 79 16.25 0.17 8.72
C ASP A 79 15.44 -0.25 7.48
N THR A 80 15.94 0.06 6.29
CA THR A 80 15.26 -0.23 5.01
C THR A 80 14.99 -1.72 4.83
N ASP A 81 15.93 -2.60 5.18
CA ASP A 81 15.75 -4.05 5.01
C ASP A 81 14.66 -4.57 5.97
N GLU A 82 14.61 -4.01 7.18
CA GLU A 82 13.55 -4.29 8.14
C GLU A 82 12.19 -3.77 7.63
N ALA A 83 12.15 -2.54 7.12
CA ALA A 83 10.94 -1.94 6.55
C ALA A 83 10.41 -2.73 5.36
N ILE A 84 11.30 -3.20 4.48
CA ILE A 84 10.95 -4.09 3.36
C ILE A 84 10.34 -5.38 3.90
N THR A 85 11.00 -6.02 4.87
CA THR A 85 10.55 -7.26 5.50
C THR A 85 9.14 -7.13 6.09
N LEU A 86 8.89 -6.03 6.80
CA LEU A 86 7.57 -5.71 7.36
C LEU A 86 6.51 -5.46 6.28
N LEU A 87 6.87 -4.95 5.12
CA LEU A 87 5.91 -4.71 4.05
C LEU A 87 5.61 -6.00 3.25
N VAL A 88 6.62 -6.81 2.92
CA VAL A 88 6.45 -7.99 2.06
C VAL A 88 5.76 -9.16 2.75
N GLN A 89 5.64 -9.18 4.08
CA GLN A 89 4.83 -10.17 4.80
C GLN A 89 3.33 -10.09 4.43
N HIS A 90 2.88 -8.96 3.87
CA HIS A 90 1.48 -8.79 3.47
C HIS A 90 1.23 -9.35 2.07
N LYS A 91 0.39 -10.38 1.98
CA LYS A 91 -0.09 -10.94 0.71
C LYS A 91 -0.57 -9.83 -0.23
N GLY A 92 0.04 -9.73 -1.42
CA GLY A 92 -0.24 -8.68 -2.41
C GLY A 92 0.78 -7.54 -2.44
N ILE A 93 1.72 -7.52 -1.50
CA ILE A 93 2.87 -6.61 -1.46
C ILE A 93 4.14 -7.41 -1.75
N GLY A 94 4.71 -7.24 -2.94
CA GLY A 94 6.03 -7.77 -3.28
C GLY A 94 7.12 -6.71 -3.15
N LEU A 95 8.38 -7.11 -3.31
CA LEU A 95 9.56 -6.23 -3.19
C LEU A 95 9.37 -4.91 -3.95
N LYS A 96 9.04 -4.95 -5.23
CA LYS A 96 8.82 -3.73 -6.04
C LYS A 96 7.78 -2.79 -5.43
N THR A 97 6.71 -3.33 -4.84
CA THR A 97 5.68 -2.51 -4.18
C THR A 97 6.22 -1.92 -2.87
N ALA A 98 6.97 -2.70 -2.09
CA ALA A 98 7.61 -2.23 -0.87
C ALA A 98 8.58 -1.07 -1.15
N TYR A 99 9.49 -1.23 -2.12
CA TYR A 99 10.40 -0.16 -2.55
C TYR A 99 9.66 1.13 -2.94
N ILE A 100 8.61 1.03 -3.77
CA ILE A 100 7.83 2.22 -4.17
C ILE A 100 7.14 2.87 -2.95
N VAL A 101 6.66 2.08 -1.99
CA VAL A 101 6.07 2.62 -0.75
C VAL A 101 7.11 3.35 0.09
N LEU A 102 8.29 2.78 0.29
CA LEU A 102 9.35 3.43 1.08
C LEU A 102 9.85 4.71 0.40
N ALA A 103 10.09 4.67 -0.91
CA ALA A 103 10.56 5.82 -1.67
C ALA A 103 9.56 6.98 -1.68
N PHE A 104 8.29 6.71 -2.00
CA PHE A 104 7.31 7.78 -2.23
C PHE A 104 6.41 8.09 -1.04
N ALA A 105 6.08 7.11 -0.20
CA ALA A 105 5.23 7.33 0.96
C ALA A 105 6.03 7.65 2.24
N CYS A 106 7.25 7.11 2.35
CA CYS A 106 8.12 7.33 3.51
C CYS A 106 9.23 8.35 3.21
N ASN A 107 9.38 8.81 1.96
CA ASN A 107 10.44 9.74 1.53
C ASN A 107 11.84 9.25 1.96
N GLN A 108 12.03 7.93 2.04
CA GLN A 108 13.33 7.34 2.27
C GLN A 108 14.11 7.38 0.96
N ASP A 109 15.33 7.91 1.01
CA ASP A 109 16.24 7.87 -0.12
C ASP A 109 16.80 6.46 -0.26
N LEU A 110 16.11 5.63 -1.04
CA LEU A 110 16.52 4.24 -1.29
C LEU A 110 17.79 4.14 -2.15
N CYS A 111 18.26 5.24 -2.76
CA CYS A 111 19.58 5.29 -3.39
C CYS A 111 20.71 5.49 -2.39
N ALA A 112 20.43 6.04 -1.19
CA ALA A 112 21.41 6.22 -0.12
C ALA A 112 21.61 4.96 0.74
N VAL A 113 20.72 3.97 0.62
CA VAL A 113 20.78 2.70 1.38
C VAL A 113 21.41 1.60 0.53
N ASP A 114 22.49 1.95 -0.17
CA ASP A 114 23.27 1.02 -0.97
C ASP A 114 24.69 0.90 -0.38
N THR A 115 24.80 0.34 0.83
CA THR A 115 26.07 -0.24 1.29
C THR A 115 26.26 -1.66 0.79
N HIS A 116 25.31 -2.22 0.06
CA HIS A 116 25.41 -3.57 -0.51
C HIS A 116 24.77 -3.66 -1.91
N VAL A 117 25.42 -3.02 -2.89
CA VAL A 117 25.34 -3.42 -4.30
C VAL A 117 25.99 -4.80 -4.42
N TYR A 118 25.31 -5.85 -3.95
CA TYR A 118 25.71 -7.21 -4.28
C TYR A 118 25.31 -7.47 -5.73
N ARG A 119 26.28 -7.22 -6.62
CA ARG A 119 26.35 -7.87 -7.92
C ARG A 119 26.58 -9.36 -7.68
N THR A 120 25.69 -10.19 -8.21
CA THR A 120 26.04 -11.55 -8.66
C THR A 120 25.34 -11.80 -9.98
#